data_AF-A0A9E4E7J1-F1
#
_entry.id   AF-A0A9E4E7J1-F1
#
_cell.length_a   1.000
_cell.length_b   1.000
_cell.length_c   1.000
_cell.angle_alpha   90.00
_cell.angle_beta   90.00
_cell.angle_gamma   90.00
#
_symmetry.space_group_name_H-M   'P 1'
#
loop_
_entity.id
_entity.type
_entity.pdbx_description
1 polymer ?
#
loop_
_entity_poly.entity_id
_entity_poly.type
_entity_poly.pdbx_seq_one_letter_code
_entity_poly.pdbx_strand_id
1 'polypeptide(L)'
;MELYWQERRAGQRLVLVADDGTETDVGAVRQTKRGFDALAMTNTYDPGRAMKGIATLEEAKQFVEAFTPWDLFGGDPDMDVEPEVRPNPAA
;
A
#
# COMPACT_ATOMS: atom_id res chain seq x y z
N MET A 1 7.20 9.97 -11.37
CA MET A 1 6.63 9.32 -10.18
C MET A 1 6.79 7.80 -10.25
N GLU A 2 6.92 7.15 -9.10
CA GLU A 2 7.00 5.68 -8.98
C GLU A 2 5.98 5.20 -7.95
N LEU A 3 5.43 4.00 -8.13
CA LEU A 3 4.45 3.42 -7.21
C LEU A 3 4.76 1.94 -7.03
N TYR A 4 5.21 1.55 -5.84
CA TYR A 4 5.65 0.17 -5.59
C TYR A 4 5.34 -0.30 -4.19
N TRP A 5 5.26 -1.62 -4.06
CA TRP A 5 5.24 -2.26 -2.76
C TRP A 5 6.67 -2.37 -2.22
N GLN A 6 6.85 -2.08 -0.93
CA GLN A 6 8.10 -2.27 -0.23
C GLN A 6 7.89 -3.14 1.00
N GLU A 7 8.82 -4.05 1.27
CA GLU A 7 8.76 -4.90 2.44
C GLU A 7 8.81 -4.10 3.76
N ARG A 8 8.24 -4.69 4.80
CA ARG A 8 8.31 -4.26 6.20
C ARG A 8 8.42 -5.50 7.08
N ARG A 9 8.85 -5.32 8.34
CA ARG A 9 9.04 -6.41 9.32
C ARG A 9 7.87 -7.42 9.43
N ALA A 10 6.64 -6.99 9.18
CA ALA A 10 5.45 -7.83 9.28
C ALA A 10 4.46 -7.59 8.13
N GLY A 11 4.95 -7.34 6.91
CA GLY A 11 4.08 -7.10 5.76
C GLY A 11 4.74 -6.23 4.70
N GLN A 12 3.94 -5.41 4.02
CA GLN A 12 4.41 -4.52 2.95
C GLN A 12 3.70 -3.17 3.05
N ARG A 13 4.36 -2.10 2.63
CA ARG A 13 3.76 -0.77 2.44
C ARG A 13 3.73 -0.42 0.97
N LEU A 14 2.69 0.27 0.53
CA LEU A 14 2.62 0.85 -0.81
C LEU A 14 3.20 2.26 -0.72
N VAL A 15 4.22 2.53 -1.53
CA VAL A 15 4.98 3.77 -1.53
C VAL A 15 4.77 4.47 -2.86
N LEU A 16 4.35 5.73 -2.81
CA LEU A 16 4.35 6.65 -3.92
C LEU A 16 5.61 7.52 -3.83
N VAL A 17 6.39 7.59 -4.90
CA VAL A 17 7.52 8.52 -5.04
C VAL A 17 7.12 9.63 -5.99
N ALA A 18 7.03 10.84 -5.46
CA ALA A 18 6.74 12.04 -6.24
C ALA A 18 7.93 12.43 -7.14
N ASP A 19 7.72 13.31 -8.11
CA ASP A 19 8.78 13.72 -9.06
C ASP A 19 9.96 14.46 -8.41
N ASP A 20 9.76 15.00 -7.21
CA ASP A 20 10.80 15.62 -6.38
C ASP A 20 11.60 14.60 -5.54
N GLY A 21 11.27 13.31 -5.65
CA GLY A 21 11.87 12.22 -4.88
C GLY A 21 11.24 12.01 -3.50
N THR A 22 10.16 12.72 -3.15
CA THR A 22 9.48 12.53 -1.87
C THR A 22 8.75 11.18 -1.85
N GLU A 23 9.16 10.29 -0.95
CA GLU A 23 8.45 9.04 -0.68
C GLU A 23 7.27 9.27 0.27
N THR A 24 6.09 8.81 -0.11
CA THR A 24 4.86 8.86 0.69
C THR A 24 4.27 7.48 0.83
N ASP A 25 3.98 7.06 2.06
CA ASP A 25 3.25 5.82 2.31
C ASP A 25 1.77 6.06 1.96
N VAL A 26 1.24 5.34 0.98
CA VAL A 26 -0.16 5.51 0.51
C VAL A 26 -1.04 4.29 0.83
N GLY A 27 -0.43 3.20 1.30
CA GLY A 27 -1.16 2.01 1.72
C GLY A 27 -0.29 1.03 2.50
N ALA A 28 -0.91 0.04 3.11
CA ALA A 28 -0.22 -0.97 3.90
C ALA A 28 -0.97 -2.30 3.94
N VAL A 29 -0.22 -3.39 3.94
CA VAL A 29 -0.67 -4.73 4.26
C VAL A 29 0.19 -5.29 5.38
N ARG A 30 -0.45 -5.88 6.39
CA ARG A 30 0.23 -6.40 7.58
C ARG A 30 -0.18 -7.84 7.84
N GLN A 31 0.79 -8.73 7.96
CA GLN A 31 0.57 -10.09 8.40
C GLN A 31 0.19 -10.14 9.88
N THR A 32 -0.81 -10.96 10.19
CA THR A 32 -1.30 -11.23 11.54
C THR A 32 -1.45 -12.74 11.76
N LYS A 33 -1.73 -13.14 12.99
CA LYS A 33 -2.02 -14.55 13.32
C LYS A 33 -3.28 -15.11 12.62
N ARG A 34 -4.14 -14.26 12.07
CA ARG A 34 -5.43 -14.62 11.47
C ARG A 34 -5.51 -14.34 9.97
N GLY A 35 -4.39 -14.05 9.31
CA GLY A 35 -4.35 -13.60 7.91
C GLY A 35 -3.69 -12.22 7.80
N PHE A 36 -4.14 -11.41 6.85
CA PHE A 36 -3.58 -10.10 6.54
C PHE A 36 -4.59 -8.99 6.84
N ASP A 37 -4.10 -7.91 7.43
CA ASP A 37 -4.83 -6.64 7.55
C ASP A 37 -4.39 -5.74 6.39
N ALA A 38 -5.34 -5.15 5.67
CA ALA A 38 -5.09 -4.20 4.59
C ALA A 38 -5.62 -2.81 4.97
N LEU A 39 -4.91 -1.77 4.53
CA LEU A 39 -5.23 -0.37 4.77
C LEU A 39 -4.86 0.46 3.53
N ALA A 40 -5.85 1.13 2.93
CA ALA A 40 -5.63 2.19 1.96
C ALA A 40 -5.62 3.54 2.69
N MET A 41 -4.55 4.33 2.53
CA MET A 41 -4.43 5.60 3.23
C MET A 41 -5.42 6.63 2.67
N THR A 42 -5.84 7.56 3.51
CA THR A 42 -6.79 8.63 3.18
C THR A 42 -6.58 9.80 4.13
N ASN A 43 -7.02 10.99 3.72
CA ASN A 43 -6.91 12.23 4.50
C ASN A 43 -7.99 12.34 5.58
N THR A 44 -9.00 11.46 5.58
CA THR A 44 -10.12 11.45 6.52
C THR A 44 -10.38 10.05 7.06
N TYR A 45 -11.18 9.93 8.11
CA TYR A 45 -11.56 8.61 8.61
C TYR A 45 -12.55 7.94 7.65
N ASP A 46 -12.13 6.84 7.03
CA ASP A 46 -12.97 6.01 6.15
C ASP A 46 -12.83 4.52 6.54
N PRO A 47 -13.79 3.95 7.27
CA PRO A 47 -13.72 2.56 7.71
C PRO A 47 -13.77 1.56 6.54
N GLY A 48 -14.23 1.96 5.35
CA GLY A 48 -14.25 1.12 4.15
C GLY A 48 -12.87 0.84 3.59
N ARG A 49 -11.87 1.67 3.94
CA ARG A 49 -10.48 1.57 3.46
C ARG A 49 -9.60 0.67 4.32
N ALA A 50 -10.16 0.01 5.32
CA ALA A 50 -9.43 -0.92 6.17
C ALA A 50 -10.19 -2.25 6.29
N MET A 51 -9.51 -3.36 6.00
CA MET A 51 -10.07 -4.70 6.11
C MET A 51 -9.10 -5.60 6.88
N LYS A 52 -9.63 -6.46 7.75
CA LYS A 52 -8.84 -7.36 8.60
C LYS A 52 -9.12 -8.81 8.26
N GLY A 53 -8.12 -9.66 8.46
CA GLY A 53 -8.26 -11.11 8.31
C GLY A 53 -8.44 -11.60 6.87
N ILE A 54 -7.88 -10.87 5.90
CA ILE A 54 -7.79 -11.30 4.51
C ILE A 54 -6.91 -12.55 4.44
N ALA A 55 -7.28 -13.55 3.63
CA ALA A 55 -6.63 -14.85 3.67
C ALA A 55 -5.18 -14.80 3.15
N THR A 56 -4.95 -14.05 2.07
CA THR A 56 -3.64 -13.97 1.41
C THR A 56 -3.10 -12.54 1.33
N LEU A 57 -1.77 -12.43 1.17
CA LEU A 57 -1.10 -11.16 0.93
C LEU A 57 -1.57 -10.52 -0.38
N GLU A 58 -1.74 -11.31 -1.43
CA GLU A 58 -2.13 -10.82 -2.75
C GLU A 58 -3.53 -10.21 -2.74
N GLU A 59 -4.50 -10.87 -2.12
CA GLU A 59 -5.85 -10.29 -1.92
C GLU A 59 -5.79 -9.02 -1.09
N ALA A 60 -4.91 -8.95 -0.08
CA ALA A 60 -4.74 -7.77 0.74
C ALA A 60 -4.16 -6.60 -0.06
N LYS A 61 -3.23 -6.86 -0.98
CA LYS A 61 -2.68 -5.86 -1.90
C LYS A 61 -3.75 -5.38 -2.87
N GLN A 62 -4.46 -6.30 -3.53
CA GLN A 62 -5.56 -5.98 -4.44
C GLN A 62 -6.63 -5.11 -3.77
N PHE A 63 -6.97 -5.39 -2.51
CA PHE A 63 -7.87 -4.54 -1.73
C PHE A 63 -7.36 -3.10 -1.64
N VAL A 64 -6.07 -2.90 -1.30
CA VAL A 64 -5.48 -1.55 -1.21
C VAL A 64 -5.48 -0.86 -2.58
N GLU A 65 -5.06 -1.57 -3.62
CA GLU A 65 -4.94 -1.05 -4.99
C GLU A 65 -6.30 -0.66 -5.59
N ALA A 66 -7.37 -1.39 -5.25
CA ALA A 66 -8.73 -1.08 -5.68
C ALA A 66 -9.27 0.28 -5.18
N PHE A 67 -8.67 0.84 -4.12
CA PHE A 67 -9.01 2.18 -3.62
C PHE A 67 -8.17 3.29 -4.24
N THR A 68 -7.19 2.95 -5.08
CA THR A 68 -6.26 3.90 -5.73
C THR A 68 -5.79 5.01 -4.77
N PRO A 69 -5.27 4.68 -3.57
CA PRO A 69 -5.09 5.67 -2.52
C PRO A 69 -4.10 6.77 -2.89
N TRP A 70 -3.17 6.52 -3.81
CA TRP A 70 -2.18 7.48 -4.31
C TRP A 70 -2.80 8.72 -4.98
N ASP A 71 -4.02 8.63 -5.52
CA ASP A 71 -4.78 9.77 -6.06
C ASP A 71 -4.90 10.92 -5.05
N LEU A 72 -5.10 10.58 -3.77
CA LEU A 72 -5.22 11.55 -2.68
C LEU A 72 -3.89 12.21 -2.28
N PHE A 73 -2.77 11.66 -2.74
CA PHE A 73 -1.41 12.10 -2.42
C PHE A 73 -0.67 12.66 -3.64
N GLY A 74 -1.41 12.96 -4.72
CA GLY A 74 -0.85 13.57 -5.94
C GLY A 74 -0.31 12.59 -6.97
N GLY A 75 -0.51 11.28 -6.76
CA GLY A 75 -0.28 10.27 -7.80
C GLY A 75 -1.40 10.28 -8.84
N ASP A 76 -1.08 9.85 -10.06
CA ASP A 76 -2.08 9.74 -11.12
C ASP A 76 -2.95 8.48 -10.91
N PRO A 77 -4.29 8.56 -11.00
CA PRO A 77 -5.18 7.43 -10.72
C PRO A 77 -4.99 6.25 -11.67
N ASP A 78 -4.47 6.48 -12.88
CA ASP A 78 -4.18 5.45 -13.87
C ASP A 78 -2.75 4.88 -13.75
N MET A 79 -2.02 5.21 -12.67
CA MET A 79 -0.70 4.62 -12.40
C MET A 79 -0.80 3.13 -12.12
N ASP A 80 0.02 2.35 -12.80
CA ASP A 80 0.26 0.95 -12.48
C ASP A 80 1.20 0.82 -11.27
N VAL A 81 0.84 -0.05 -10.34
CA VAL A 81 1.73 -0.46 -9.25
C VAL A 81 2.79 -1.39 -9.82
N GLU A 82 4.05 -1.10 -9.52
CA GLU A 82 5.15 -1.95 -9.94
C GLU A 82 5.01 -3.38 -9.37
N PRO A 83 5.21 -4.42 -10.19
CA PRO A 83 5.03 -5.81 -9.75
C PRO A 83 6.13 -6.27 -8.79
N GLU A 84 7.31 -5.64 -8.84
CA GLU A 84 8.43 -5.97 -7.98
C GLU A 84 8.25 -5.35 -6.59
N VAL A 85 8.39 -6.20 -5.56
CA VAL A 85 8.41 -5.72 -4.17
C VAL A 85 9.83 -5.34 -3.82
N ARG A 86 10.06 -4.06 -3.50
CA ARG A 86 11.38 -3.57 -3.10
C ARG A 86 11.72 -4.02 -1.67
N PRO A 87 12.95 -4.44 -1.39
CA PRO A 87 13.36 -4.80 -0.03
C PRO A 87 13.36 -3.55 0.85
N ASN A 88 13.10 -3.74 2.15
CA ASN A 88 13.30 -2.67 3.12
C ASN A 88 14.81 -2.42 3.30
N PRO A 89 15.35 -1.22 2.99
CA PRO A 89 16.78 -0.96 3.16
C PRO A 89 17.28 -1.04 4.61
N ALA A 90 16.36 -1.12 5.59
CA ALA A 90 16.66 -1.26 7.01
C ALA A 90 16.36 -2.67 7.59
N ALA A 91 16.21 -3.70 6.75
CA ALA A 91 16.00 -5.10 7.19
C ALA A 91 17.31 -5.82 7.53
#